data_AF-A0A956BXG3-F1
#
_entry.id   AF-A0A956BXG3-F1
#
_cell.length_a   1.000
_cell.length_b   1.000
_cell.length_c   1.000
_cell.angle_alpha   90.00
_cell.angle_beta   90.00
_cell.angle_gamma   90.00
#
_symmetry.space_group_name_H-M   'P 1'
#
loop_
_entity.id
_entity.type
_entity.pdbx_description
1 polymer ?
#
loop_
_entity_poly.entity_id
_entity_poly.type
_entity_poly.pdbx_seq_one_letter_code
_entity_poly.pdbx_strand_id
1 'polypeptide(L)'
;MMMPLKPLVRAGERPEHPAAYLRLAMDAPDARLRAHYAETGLLFPPDPEDRETRLLLLRQLYRAHLDRSDLEGARAAAEEMVVEGALRDIAHHDHARILSALGETRAAIREQRLAALASPEERRPFQYWTLAAMQHFAGDGDGALASLDHAERSARTEGPLLRAHRVFVLLDQQKPAGDVDAVLEALDAHPSGRAYGLFLRGAIEVLRGHRVEGVAALQAFLHRHREASAAQRWTLAAELDRARELLAQYGSPGDVGTDAGA
;
A
#
# COMPACT_ATOMS: atom_id res chain seq x y z
N MET A 1 -6.97 13.71 -35.14
CA MET A 1 -7.12 12.45 -35.89
C MET A 1 -6.68 11.32 -34.98
N MET A 2 -7.62 10.73 -34.23
CA MET A 2 -7.37 9.60 -33.33
C MET A 2 -7.25 8.34 -34.19
N MET A 3 -6.10 7.67 -34.17
CA MET A 3 -6.00 6.34 -34.75
C MET A 3 -6.80 5.36 -33.88
N PRO A 4 -7.66 4.51 -34.46
CA PRO A 4 -8.35 3.47 -33.70
C PRO A 4 -7.31 2.46 -33.19
N LEU A 5 -7.35 2.18 -31.89
CA LEU A 5 -6.64 1.05 -31.29
C LEU A 5 -7.12 -0.23 -31.98
N LYS A 6 -6.22 -0.89 -32.71
CA LYS A 6 -6.48 -2.21 -33.28
C LYS A 6 -6.84 -3.17 -32.14
N PRO A 7 -7.93 -3.95 -32.22
CA PRO A 7 -8.17 -5.02 -31.26
C PRO A 7 -7.02 -6.03 -31.36
N LEU A 8 -6.35 -6.29 -30.23
CA LEU A 8 -5.11 -7.07 -30.16
C LEU A 8 -5.29 -8.58 -30.34
N VAL A 9 -6.55 -9.06 -30.39
CA VAL A 9 -6.91 -10.45 -30.65
C VAL A 9 -8.23 -10.43 -31.42
N ARG A 10 -8.33 -11.18 -32.53
CA ARG A 10 -9.62 -11.37 -33.21
C ARG A 10 -10.56 -12.12 -32.28
N ALA A 11 -11.84 -11.76 -32.26
CA ALA A 11 -12.85 -12.49 -31.49
C ALA A 11 -12.78 -13.99 -31.83
N GLY A 12 -12.40 -14.83 -30.85
CA GLY A 12 -12.29 -16.28 -30.98
C GLY A 12 -10.88 -16.87 -31.05
N GLU A 13 -9.82 -16.07 -31.16
CA GLU A 13 -8.43 -16.57 -31.19
C GLU A 13 -7.86 -16.65 -29.76
N ARG A 14 -7.32 -17.80 -29.36
CA ARG A 14 -6.68 -17.96 -28.04
C ARG A 14 -5.26 -17.42 -28.11
N PRO A 15 -4.82 -16.54 -27.18
CA PRO A 15 -3.44 -16.11 -27.15
C PRO A 15 -2.46 -17.28 -26.98
N GLU A 16 -1.33 -17.24 -27.67
CA GLU A 16 -0.33 -18.32 -27.68
C GLU A 16 0.83 -18.11 -26.68
N HIS A 17 0.84 -16.98 -25.95
CA HIS A 17 1.93 -16.63 -25.03
C HIS A 17 1.42 -16.05 -23.71
N PRO A 18 2.11 -16.31 -22.57
CA PRO A 18 1.69 -15.84 -21.25
C PRO A 18 1.62 -14.31 -21.16
N ALA A 19 2.50 -13.58 -21.86
CA ALA A 19 2.51 -12.12 -21.89
C ALA A 19 1.21 -11.52 -22.49
N ALA A 20 0.54 -12.23 -23.40
CA ALA A 20 -0.73 -11.78 -23.95
C ALA A 20 -1.87 -11.94 -22.93
N TYR A 21 -1.87 -13.04 -22.16
CA TYR A 21 -2.79 -13.23 -21.04
C TYR A 21 -2.56 -12.22 -19.91
N LEU A 22 -1.30 -11.86 -19.64
CA LEU A 22 -0.98 -10.80 -18.68
C LEU A 22 -1.65 -9.49 -19.07
N ARG A 23 -1.54 -9.09 -20.34
CA ARG A 23 -2.19 -7.88 -20.86
C ARG A 23 -3.71 -7.93 -20.69
N LEU A 24 -4.33 -9.07 -21.05
CA LEU A 24 -5.76 -9.28 -20.86
C LEU A 24 -6.16 -9.20 -19.38
N ALA A 25 -5.35 -9.74 -18.47
CA ALA A 25 -5.61 -9.66 -17.04
C ALA A 25 -5.49 -8.21 -16.51
N MET A 26 -4.49 -7.45 -16.97
CA MET A 26 -4.31 -6.04 -16.60
C MET A 26 -5.46 -5.16 -17.08
N ASP A 27 -5.98 -5.43 -18.27
CA ASP A 27 -7.07 -4.68 -18.91
C ASP A 27 -8.47 -5.21 -18.51
N ALA A 28 -8.56 -6.27 -17.71
CA ALA A 28 -9.82 -6.89 -17.35
C ALA A 28 -10.74 -5.93 -16.55
N PRO A 29 -12.03 -5.84 -16.91
CA PRO A 29 -12.95 -4.88 -16.30
C PRO A 29 -13.37 -5.26 -14.88
N ASP A 30 -13.21 -6.54 -14.49
CA ASP A 30 -13.57 -7.03 -13.18
C ASP A 30 -12.61 -8.12 -12.69
N ALA A 31 -12.72 -8.42 -11.38
CA ALA A 31 -11.83 -9.37 -10.70
C ALA A 31 -11.97 -10.81 -11.22
N ARG A 32 -13.14 -11.25 -11.68
CA ARG A 32 -13.34 -12.62 -12.17
C ARG A 32 -12.64 -12.81 -13.50
N LEU A 33 -12.80 -11.87 -14.43
CA LEU A 33 -12.09 -11.91 -15.71
C LEU A 33 -10.57 -11.77 -15.52
N ARG A 34 -10.14 -10.90 -14.58
CA ARG A 34 -8.72 -10.77 -14.22
C ARG A 34 -8.14 -12.10 -13.76
N ALA A 35 -8.80 -12.78 -12.81
CA ALA A 35 -8.39 -14.08 -12.31
C ALA A 35 -8.34 -15.12 -13.44
N HIS A 36 -9.40 -15.19 -14.25
CA HIS A 36 -9.47 -16.13 -15.37
C HIS A 36 -8.28 -15.99 -16.34
N TYR A 37 -7.97 -14.76 -16.77
CA TYR A 37 -6.84 -14.53 -17.67
C TYR A 37 -5.50 -14.79 -16.98
N ALA A 38 -5.34 -14.41 -15.71
CA ALA A 38 -4.13 -14.68 -14.94
C ALA A 38 -3.88 -16.19 -14.81
N GLU A 39 -4.87 -16.94 -14.34
CA GLU A 39 -4.83 -18.40 -14.22
C GLU A 39 -4.53 -19.06 -15.56
N THR A 40 -5.19 -18.63 -16.64
CA THR A 40 -4.94 -19.20 -17.97
C THR A 40 -3.51 -18.94 -18.46
N GLY A 41 -2.96 -17.75 -18.19
CA GLY A 41 -1.56 -17.44 -18.47
C GLY A 41 -0.58 -18.28 -17.65
N LEU A 42 -0.94 -18.64 -16.41
CA LEU A 42 -0.12 -19.46 -15.51
C LEU A 42 -0.10 -20.96 -15.88
N LEU A 43 -1.03 -21.42 -16.71
CA LEU A 43 -1.06 -22.79 -17.26
C LEU A 43 0.03 -23.03 -18.32
N PHE A 44 0.64 -21.98 -18.86
CA PHE A 44 1.78 -22.14 -19.77
C PHE A 44 2.95 -22.79 -19.03
N PRO A 45 3.71 -23.70 -19.68
CA PRO A 45 4.88 -24.31 -19.08
C PRO A 45 5.86 -23.24 -18.54
N PRO A 46 6.44 -23.42 -17.34
CA PRO A 46 7.41 -22.47 -16.81
C PRO A 46 8.62 -22.36 -17.72
N ASP A 47 8.93 -21.14 -18.15
CA ASP A 47 10.15 -20.79 -18.86
C ASP A 47 10.99 -19.86 -17.95
N PRO A 48 12.27 -20.19 -17.68
CA PRO A 48 13.17 -19.32 -16.92
C PRO A 48 13.28 -17.89 -17.46
N GLU A 49 13.05 -17.67 -18.77
CA GLU A 49 13.07 -16.34 -19.37
C GLU A 49 11.79 -15.53 -19.08
N ASP A 50 10.70 -16.20 -18.70
CA ASP A 50 9.38 -15.60 -18.46
C ASP A 50 9.03 -15.41 -16.96
N ARG A 51 9.98 -15.59 -16.05
CA ARG A 51 9.72 -15.50 -14.59
C ARG A 51 9.09 -14.18 -14.17
N GLU A 52 9.46 -13.07 -14.81
CA GLU A 52 8.84 -11.77 -14.57
C GLU A 52 7.37 -11.75 -15.02
N THR A 53 7.09 -12.24 -16.23
CA THR A 53 5.72 -12.38 -16.74
C THR A 53 4.87 -13.24 -15.81
N ARG A 54 5.42 -14.36 -15.36
CA ARG A 54 4.77 -15.29 -14.43
C ARG A 54 4.46 -14.62 -13.09
N LEU A 55 5.41 -13.87 -12.51
CA LEU A 55 5.16 -13.09 -11.30
C LEU A 55 4.07 -12.03 -11.51
N LEU A 56 4.08 -11.33 -12.64
CA LEU A 56 3.08 -10.30 -12.94
C LEU A 56 1.67 -10.90 -13.13
N LEU A 57 1.57 -12.12 -13.66
CA LEU A 57 0.32 -12.89 -13.72
C LEU A 57 -0.17 -13.26 -12.31
N LEU A 58 0.71 -13.82 -11.47
CA LEU A 58 0.41 -14.10 -10.06
C LEU A 58 -0.04 -12.84 -9.33
N ARG A 59 0.59 -11.70 -9.62
CA ARG A 59 0.21 -10.40 -9.06
C ARG A 59 -1.19 -9.96 -9.49
N GLN A 60 -1.62 -10.26 -10.72
CA GLN A 60 -3.01 -10.00 -11.13
C GLN A 60 -3.98 -10.92 -10.41
N LEU A 61 -3.61 -12.19 -10.19
CA LEU A 61 -4.41 -13.14 -9.40
C LEU A 61 -4.54 -12.68 -7.95
N TYR A 62 -3.44 -12.29 -7.30
CA TYR A 62 -3.41 -11.65 -5.99
C TYR A 62 -4.41 -10.48 -5.89
N ARG A 63 -4.36 -9.55 -6.84
CA ARG A 63 -5.28 -8.40 -6.87
C ARG A 63 -6.74 -8.83 -7.06
N ALA A 64 -7.00 -9.83 -7.89
CA ALA A 64 -8.34 -10.36 -8.10
C ALA A 64 -8.92 -11.01 -6.82
N HIS A 65 -8.10 -11.72 -6.06
CA HIS A 65 -8.48 -12.27 -4.76
C HIS A 65 -8.77 -11.15 -3.75
N LEU A 66 -7.91 -10.14 -3.65
CA LEU A 66 -8.16 -8.98 -2.79
C LEU A 66 -9.46 -8.24 -3.14
N ASP A 67 -9.74 -8.05 -4.42
CA ASP A 67 -10.97 -7.39 -4.88
C ASP A 67 -12.24 -8.17 -4.49
N ARG A 68 -12.10 -9.47 -4.27
CA ARG A 68 -13.17 -10.39 -3.82
C ARG A 68 -13.13 -10.67 -2.31
N SER A 69 -12.25 -10.01 -1.57
CA SER A 69 -11.99 -10.27 -0.14
C SER A 69 -11.59 -11.72 0.18
N ASP A 70 -10.97 -12.41 -0.77
CA ASP A 70 -10.44 -13.76 -0.62
C ASP A 70 -8.99 -13.68 -0.14
N LEU A 71 -8.79 -13.47 1.17
CA LEU A 71 -7.46 -13.21 1.73
C LEU A 71 -6.54 -14.44 1.66
N GLU A 72 -7.09 -15.64 1.78
CA GLU A 72 -6.31 -16.89 1.66
C GLU A 72 -5.83 -17.10 0.23
N GLY A 73 -6.68 -16.87 -0.77
CA GLY A 73 -6.26 -16.90 -2.17
C GLY A 73 -5.21 -15.84 -2.49
N ALA A 74 -5.35 -14.63 -1.92
CA ALA A 74 -4.33 -13.59 -2.05
C ALA A 74 -3.01 -14.00 -1.40
N ARG A 75 -3.05 -14.60 -0.20
CA ARG A 75 -1.86 -15.11 0.49
C ARG A 75 -1.16 -16.17 -0.36
N ALA A 76 -1.88 -17.17 -0.85
CA ALA A 76 -1.31 -18.24 -1.68
C ALA A 76 -0.63 -17.67 -2.94
N ALA A 77 -1.29 -16.74 -3.63
CA ALA A 77 -0.69 -16.08 -4.80
C ALA A 77 0.59 -15.29 -4.42
N ALA A 78 0.61 -14.58 -3.30
CA ALA A 78 1.78 -13.84 -2.85
C ALA A 78 2.95 -14.76 -2.41
N GLU A 79 2.65 -15.89 -1.76
CA GLU A 79 3.64 -16.91 -1.42
C GLU A 79 4.26 -17.51 -2.70
N GLU A 80 3.45 -17.80 -3.72
CA GLU A 80 3.94 -18.25 -5.03
C GLU A 80 4.80 -17.17 -5.72
N MET A 81 4.46 -15.88 -5.61
CA MET A 81 5.29 -14.79 -6.14
C MET A 81 6.67 -14.76 -5.49
N VAL A 82 6.75 -15.01 -4.17
CA VAL A 82 8.04 -15.08 -3.46
C VAL A 82 8.87 -16.27 -3.93
N VAL A 83 8.24 -17.44 -4.13
CA VAL A 83 8.90 -18.64 -4.68
C VAL A 83 9.39 -18.41 -6.12
N GLU A 84 8.60 -17.71 -6.93
CA GLU A 84 8.94 -17.37 -8.31
C GLU A 84 10.23 -16.55 -8.39
N GLY A 85 10.55 -15.73 -7.39
CA GLY A 85 11.87 -15.13 -7.19
C GLY A 85 12.29 -14.03 -8.17
N ALA A 86 11.48 -13.72 -9.18
CA ALA A 86 11.58 -12.47 -9.95
C ALA A 86 11.09 -11.28 -9.11
N LEU A 87 11.41 -10.03 -9.52
CA LEU A 87 10.91 -8.78 -8.92
C LEU A 87 10.74 -8.84 -7.38
N ARG A 88 11.79 -9.30 -6.68
CA ARG A 88 11.70 -9.74 -5.27
C ARG A 88 11.19 -8.68 -4.32
N ASP A 89 11.49 -7.42 -4.57
CA ASP A 89 11.01 -6.30 -3.76
C ASP A 89 9.49 -6.14 -3.84
N ILE A 90 8.89 -6.44 -5.00
CA ILE A 90 7.45 -6.42 -5.21
C ILE A 90 6.81 -7.66 -4.59
N ALA A 91 7.39 -8.85 -4.79
CA ALA A 91 6.86 -10.10 -4.23
C ALA A 91 6.79 -10.07 -2.70
N HIS A 92 7.90 -9.72 -2.05
CA HIS A 92 7.95 -9.62 -0.59
C HIS A 92 7.05 -8.48 -0.06
N HIS A 93 6.89 -7.37 -0.80
CA HIS A 93 5.99 -6.29 -0.40
C HIS A 93 4.53 -6.75 -0.41
N ASP A 94 4.06 -7.35 -1.51
CA ASP A 94 2.67 -7.82 -1.61
C ASP A 94 2.40 -8.92 -0.57
N HIS A 95 3.37 -9.82 -0.30
CA HIS A 95 3.29 -10.80 0.78
C HIS A 95 3.22 -10.16 2.17
N ALA A 96 4.04 -9.13 2.44
CA ALA A 96 3.97 -8.38 3.69
C ALA A 96 2.60 -7.70 3.89
N ARG A 97 2.02 -7.14 2.82
CA ARG A 97 0.70 -6.48 2.88
C ARG A 97 -0.41 -7.46 3.25
N ILE A 98 -0.45 -8.65 2.65
CA ILE A 98 -1.50 -9.64 2.97
C ILE A 98 -1.32 -10.23 4.37
N LEU A 99 -0.08 -10.50 4.80
CA LEU A 99 0.20 -10.92 6.17
C LEU A 99 -0.24 -9.86 7.18
N SER A 100 -0.01 -8.58 6.89
CA SER A 100 -0.48 -7.47 7.73
C SER A 100 -2.01 -7.44 7.81
N ALA A 101 -2.71 -7.63 6.69
CA ALA A 101 -4.17 -7.67 6.64
C ALA A 101 -4.75 -8.86 7.42
N LEU A 102 -4.02 -9.98 7.48
CA LEU A 102 -4.35 -11.17 8.28
C LEU A 102 -3.96 -11.03 9.77
N GLY A 103 -3.39 -9.91 10.18
CA GLY A 103 -2.93 -9.68 11.55
C GLY A 103 -1.63 -10.40 11.92
N GLU A 104 -0.91 -10.96 10.95
CA GLU A 104 0.38 -11.62 11.14
C GLU A 104 1.55 -10.62 11.21
N THR A 105 1.46 -9.65 12.12
CA THR A 105 2.34 -8.46 12.20
C THR A 105 3.83 -8.80 12.16
N ARG A 106 4.27 -9.79 12.95
CA ARG A 106 5.69 -10.19 12.98
C ARG A 106 6.17 -10.78 11.65
N ALA A 107 5.31 -11.51 10.95
CA ALA A 107 5.65 -12.07 9.65
C ALA A 107 5.67 -10.97 8.58
N ALA A 108 4.66 -10.10 8.59
CA ALA A 108 4.60 -8.94 7.69
C ALA A 108 5.86 -8.07 7.76
N ILE A 109 6.34 -7.72 8.96
CA ILE A 109 7.57 -6.93 9.14
C ILE A 109 8.80 -7.66 8.59
N ARG A 110 8.89 -8.99 8.75
CA ARG A 110 10.01 -9.77 8.19
C ARG A 110 10.01 -9.73 6.67
N GLU A 111 8.86 -9.96 6.05
CA GLU A 111 8.72 -9.88 4.59
C GLU A 111 9.02 -8.46 4.08
N GLN A 112 8.52 -7.43 4.75
CA GLN A 112 8.78 -6.05 4.34
C GLN A 112 10.26 -5.65 4.47
N ARG A 113 11.01 -6.23 5.42
CA ARG A 113 12.48 -6.10 5.47
C ARG A 113 13.15 -6.73 4.25
N LEU A 114 12.72 -7.93 3.86
CA LEU A 114 13.22 -8.58 2.64
C LEU A 114 12.90 -7.76 1.38
N ALA A 115 11.71 -7.16 1.32
CA ALA A 115 11.34 -6.25 0.25
C ALA A 115 12.31 -5.06 0.16
N ALA A 116 12.52 -4.36 1.28
CA ALA A 116 13.43 -3.20 1.37
C ALA A 116 14.88 -3.55 0.99
N LEU A 117 15.37 -4.72 1.42
CA LEU A 117 16.71 -5.21 1.07
C LEU A 117 16.87 -5.56 -0.42
N ALA A 118 15.82 -6.09 -1.04
CA ALA A 118 15.82 -6.45 -2.46
C ALA A 118 15.54 -5.26 -3.40
N SER A 119 15.23 -4.08 -2.86
CA SER A 119 14.75 -2.95 -3.63
C SER A 119 15.86 -2.28 -4.47
N PRO A 120 15.59 -1.97 -5.75
CA PRO A 120 16.45 -1.05 -6.50
C PRO A 120 16.41 0.34 -5.88
N GLU A 121 17.39 1.18 -6.21
CA GLU A 121 17.58 2.49 -5.58
C GLU A 121 16.33 3.37 -5.67
N GLU A 122 15.65 3.35 -6.81
CA GLU A 122 14.49 4.19 -7.11
C GLU A 122 13.27 3.84 -6.25
N ARG A 123 13.12 2.58 -5.82
CA ARG A 123 11.98 2.12 -5.01
C ARG A 123 12.32 1.96 -3.53
N ARG A 124 13.60 2.05 -3.18
CA ARG A 124 14.10 1.86 -1.83
C ARG A 124 13.47 2.81 -0.80
N PRO A 125 13.31 4.13 -1.07
CA PRO A 125 12.66 5.03 -0.11
C PRO A 125 11.24 4.57 0.24
N PHE A 126 10.46 4.18 -0.76
CA PHE A 126 9.10 3.67 -0.57
C PHE A 126 9.09 2.41 0.30
N GLN A 127 9.98 1.46 0.04
CA GLN A 127 9.99 0.18 0.74
C GLN A 127 10.42 0.33 2.22
N TYR A 128 11.38 1.21 2.51
CA TYR A 128 11.72 1.55 3.89
C TYR A 128 10.63 2.36 4.59
N TRP A 129 9.91 3.23 3.87
CA TRP A 129 8.77 3.95 4.43
C TRP A 129 7.62 3.03 4.80
N THR A 130 7.27 2.07 3.94
CA THR A 130 6.28 1.05 4.26
C THR A 130 6.72 0.19 5.45
N LEU A 131 8.00 -0.17 5.52
CA LEU A 131 8.56 -0.87 6.69
C LEU A 131 8.38 -0.05 7.97
N ALA A 132 8.70 1.25 7.92
CA ALA A 132 8.53 2.15 9.06
C ALA A 132 7.07 2.24 9.52
N ALA A 133 6.12 2.33 8.59
CA ALA A 133 4.69 2.34 8.90
C ALA A 133 4.27 1.08 9.66
N MET A 134 4.67 -0.09 9.15
CA MET A 134 4.36 -1.38 9.79
C MET A 134 4.99 -1.49 11.19
N GLN A 135 6.24 -1.05 11.35
CA GLN A 135 6.91 -1.05 12.65
C GLN A 135 6.24 -0.08 13.63
N HIS A 136 5.89 1.12 13.18
CA HIS A 136 5.22 2.13 14.00
C HIS A 136 3.89 1.60 14.53
N PHE A 137 3.02 1.09 13.67
CA PHE A 137 1.72 0.56 14.09
C PHE A 137 1.83 -0.75 14.90
N ALA A 138 2.97 -1.43 14.83
CA ALA A 138 3.29 -2.56 15.72
C ALA A 138 3.87 -2.12 17.09
N GLY A 139 4.05 -0.82 17.33
CA GLY A 139 4.66 -0.28 18.55
C GLY A 139 6.20 -0.29 18.56
N ASP A 140 6.85 -0.69 17.46
CA ASP A 140 8.31 -0.64 17.29
C ASP A 140 8.73 0.75 16.78
N GLY A 141 8.58 1.74 17.67
CA GLY A 141 8.83 3.14 17.38
C GLY A 141 10.28 3.45 17.01
N ASP A 142 11.25 2.86 17.70
CA ASP A 142 12.67 3.06 17.39
C ASP A 142 13.06 2.39 16.07
N GLY A 143 12.52 1.19 15.78
CA GLY A 143 12.70 0.54 14.49
C GLY A 143 12.09 1.34 13.34
N ALA A 144 10.92 1.95 13.54
CA ALA A 144 10.30 2.83 12.56
C ALA A 144 11.18 4.05 12.23
N LEU A 145 11.74 4.72 13.25
CA LEU A 145 12.66 5.85 13.06
C LEU A 145 13.92 5.44 12.29
N ALA A 146 14.51 4.29 12.62
CA ALA A 146 15.67 3.78 11.89
C ALA A 146 15.34 3.50 10.40
N SER A 147 14.19 2.90 10.12
CA SER A 147 13.72 2.69 8.75
C SER A 147 13.49 4.01 8.00
N LEU A 148 12.96 5.04 8.66
CA LEU A 148 12.82 6.38 8.09
C LEU A 148 14.18 7.04 7.80
N ASP A 149 15.19 6.88 8.66
CA ASP A 149 16.57 7.33 8.39
C ASP A 149 17.15 6.68 7.12
N HIS A 150 16.84 5.41 6.89
CA HIS A 150 17.22 4.72 5.66
C HIS A 150 16.46 5.26 4.44
N ALA A 151 15.15 5.47 4.55
CA ALA A 151 14.34 6.02 3.47
C ALA A 151 14.83 7.41 3.05
N GLU A 152 15.02 8.32 4.01
CA GLU A 152 15.40 9.72 3.78
C GLU A 152 16.74 9.87 3.06
N ARG A 153 17.73 9.01 3.37
CA ARG A 153 19.05 9.03 2.72
C ARG A 153 19.01 8.78 1.21
N SER A 154 17.99 8.09 0.73
CA SER A 154 17.81 7.75 -0.68
C SER A 154 16.62 8.47 -1.33
N ALA A 155 15.88 9.26 -0.57
CA ALA A 155 14.69 9.95 -1.05
C ALA A 155 15.08 11.07 -2.00
N ARG A 156 14.41 11.13 -3.16
CA ARG A 156 14.61 12.22 -4.13
C ARG A 156 13.50 13.25 -4.00
N THR A 157 12.27 12.78 -3.88
CA THR A 157 11.06 13.62 -3.89
C THR A 157 10.19 13.46 -2.65
N GLU A 158 10.31 12.32 -1.97
CA GLU A 158 9.42 11.88 -0.89
C GLU A 158 9.75 12.52 0.47
N GLY A 159 10.82 13.33 0.54
CA GLY A 159 11.35 13.89 1.78
C GLY A 159 10.31 14.55 2.69
N PRO A 160 9.32 15.34 2.19
CA PRO A 160 8.26 15.88 3.03
C PRO A 160 7.38 14.81 3.72
N LEU A 161 6.99 13.75 2.99
CA LEU A 161 6.20 12.64 3.56
C LEU A 161 6.97 11.86 4.63
N LEU A 162 8.25 11.58 4.37
CA LEU A 162 9.10 10.84 5.30
C LEU A 162 9.30 11.62 6.61
N ARG A 163 9.60 12.92 6.50
CA ARG A 163 9.77 13.81 7.67
C ARG A 163 8.47 13.97 8.45
N ALA A 164 7.32 14.09 7.78
CA ALA A 164 6.02 14.11 8.45
C ALA A 164 5.76 12.78 9.19
N HIS A 165 6.06 11.64 8.58
CA HIS A 165 5.91 10.35 9.27
C HIS A 165 6.85 10.25 10.48
N ARG A 166 8.10 10.74 10.38
CA ARG A 166 9.01 10.83 11.53
C ARG A 166 8.43 11.65 12.67
N VAL A 167 7.89 12.84 12.37
CA VAL A 167 7.25 13.69 13.37
C VAL A 167 6.09 12.94 14.04
N PHE A 168 5.25 12.27 13.25
CA PHE A 168 4.16 11.46 13.78
C PHE A 168 4.68 10.37 14.75
N VAL A 169 5.69 9.59 14.35
CA VAL A 169 6.30 8.54 15.19
C VAL A 169 6.86 9.11 16.51
N LEU A 170 7.50 10.29 16.48
CA LEU A 170 8.04 10.94 17.67
C LEU A 170 6.94 11.41 18.62
N LEU A 171 5.92 12.11 18.10
CA LEU A 171 4.81 12.61 18.90
C LEU A 171 3.99 11.49 19.53
N ASP A 172 3.75 10.41 18.78
CA ASP A 172 3.02 9.23 19.26
C ASP A 172 3.76 8.52 20.42
N GLN A 173 5.09 8.65 20.46
CA GLN A 173 5.94 8.19 21.57
C GLN A 173 6.17 9.26 22.65
N GLN A 174 5.48 10.40 22.58
CA GLN A 174 5.68 11.54 23.48
C GLN A 174 7.14 12.05 23.51
N LYS A 175 7.87 11.86 22.41
CA LYS A 175 9.23 12.37 22.21
C LYS A 175 9.16 13.75 21.55
N PRO A 176 10.13 14.64 21.82
CA PRO A 176 10.19 15.93 21.16
C PRO A 176 10.39 15.75 19.64
N ALA A 177 9.54 16.39 18.86
CA ALA A 177 9.72 16.58 17.43
C ALA A 177 10.33 17.97 17.19
N GLY A 178 11.11 18.12 16.11
CA GLY A 178 11.71 19.40 15.72
C GLY A 178 10.67 20.43 15.26
N ASP A 179 11.02 21.25 14.27
CA ASP A 179 10.11 22.25 13.71
C ASP A 179 8.94 21.58 12.95
N VAL A 180 7.87 21.26 13.70
CA VAL A 180 6.71 20.56 13.15
C VAL A 180 5.93 21.43 12.17
N ASP A 181 5.86 22.74 12.41
CA ASP A 181 5.09 23.66 11.56
C ASP A 181 5.73 23.73 10.17
N ALA A 182 7.06 23.84 10.10
CA ALA A 182 7.79 23.77 8.83
C ALA A 182 7.61 22.41 8.11
N VAL A 183 7.53 21.30 8.86
CA VAL A 183 7.27 19.98 8.27
C VAL A 183 5.86 19.89 7.67
N LEU A 184 4.85 20.42 8.36
CA LEU A 184 3.47 20.44 7.87
C LEU A 184 3.30 21.36 6.65
N GLU A 185 3.95 22.53 6.65
CA GLU A 185 3.95 23.43 5.50
C GLU A 185 4.58 22.75 4.27
N ALA A 186 5.72 22.07 4.45
CA ALA A 186 6.37 21.32 3.38
C ALA A 186 5.51 20.13 2.89
N LEU A 187 4.77 19.48 3.80
CA LEU A 187 3.85 18.39 3.46
C LEU A 187 2.68 18.89 2.60
N ASP A 188 2.11 20.05 2.93
CA ASP A 188 0.99 20.64 2.19
C ASP A 188 1.38 21.07 0.78
N ALA A 189 2.60 21.60 0.62
CA ALA A 189 3.15 22.00 -0.67
C ALA A 189 3.48 20.80 -1.58
N HIS A 190 3.61 19.60 -1.01
CA HIS A 190 3.96 18.39 -1.78
C HIS A 190 2.73 17.82 -2.52
N PRO A 191 2.87 17.31 -3.76
CA PRO A 191 1.74 16.75 -4.53
C PRO A 191 0.95 15.66 -3.79
N SER A 192 1.63 14.87 -2.95
CA SER A 192 1.02 13.81 -2.12
C SER A 192 0.36 14.32 -0.83
N GLY A 193 0.45 15.62 -0.52
CA GLY A 193 -0.19 16.25 0.65
C GLY A 193 -1.71 16.04 0.70
N ARG A 194 -2.34 15.81 -0.46
CA ARG A 194 -3.79 15.62 -0.63
C ARG A 194 -4.28 14.17 -0.53
N ALA A 195 -3.37 13.21 -0.35
CA ALA A 195 -3.70 11.79 -0.21
C ALA A 195 -3.25 11.29 1.18
N TYR A 196 -2.18 10.49 1.23
CA TYR A 196 -1.59 10.02 2.50
C TYR A 196 -1.16 11.19 3.41
N GLY A 197 -0.83 12.36 2.84
CA GLY A 197 -0.53 13.56 3.63
C GLY A 197 -1.67 14.01 4.55
N LEU A 198 -2.94 13.77 4.18
CA LEU A 198 -4.08 14.10 5.05
C LEU A 198 -4.08 13.26 6.32
N PHE A 199 -3.71 11.98 6.22
CA PHE A 199 -3.58 11.10 7.38
C PHE A 199 -2.47 11.60 8.31
N LEU A 200 -1.26 11.84 7.77
CA LEU A 200 -0.12 12.31 8.57
C LEU A 200 -0.40 13.67 9.21
N ARG A 201 -0.94 14.64 8.46
CA ARG A 201 -1.34 15.94 8.99
C ARG A 201 -2.33 15.78 10.13
N GLY A 202 -3.40 15.02 9.89
CA GLY A 202 -4.44 14.79 10.88
C GLY A 202 -3.89 14.19 12.17
N ALA A 203 -3.05 13.16 12.06
CA ALA A 203 -2.42 12.50 13.19
C ALA A 203 -1.47 13.41 13.98
N ILE A 204 -0.65 14.21 13.29
CA ILE A 204 0.29 15.15 13.93
C ILE A 204 -0.49 16.23 14.69
N GLU A 205 -1.51 16.82 14.08
CA GLU A 205 -2.27 17.93 14.67
C GLU A 205 -3.04 17.50 15.92
N VAL A 206 -3.71 16.35 15.90
CA VAL A 206 -4.41 15.86 17.12
C VAL A 206 -3.42 15.56 18.25
N LEU A 207 -2.25 15.01 17.95
CA LEU A 207 -1.22 14.72 18.96
C LEU A 207 -0.55 15.97 19.54
N ARG A 208 -0.56 17.10 18.81
CA ARG A 208 -0.07 18.40 19.30
C ARG A 208 -1.16 19.25 19.98
N GLY A 209 -2.40 18.74 20.03
CA GLY A 209 -3.52 19.42 20.68
C GLY A 209 -4.34 20.33 19.75
N HIS A 210 -4.01 20.41 18.46
CA HIS A 210 -4.77 21.13 17.44
C HIS A 210 -5.93 20.24 16.92
N ARG A 211 -6.87 20.01 17.82
CA ARG A 211 -7.93 19.02 17.67
C ARG A 211 -8.84 19.28 16.46
N VAL A 212 -9.21 20.54 16.21
CA VAL A 212 -10.19 20.90 15.16
C VAL A 212 -9.61 20.59 13.78
N GLU A 213 -8.39 21.06 13.53
CA GLU A 213 -7.66 20.87 12.29
C GLU A 213 -7.32 19.40 12.06
N GLY A 214 -6.88 18.71 13.11
CA GLY A 214 -6.52 17.30 13.05
C GLY A 214 -7.70 16.40 12.72
N VAL A 215 -8.84 16.59 13.40
CA VAL A 215 -10.08 15.82 13.15
C VAL A 215 -10.58 16.05 11.72
N ALA A 216 -10.60 17.29 11.24
CA ALA A 216 -11.03 17.61 9.88
C ALA A 216 -10.16 16.91 8.82
N ALA A 217 -8.84 16.87 9.02
CA ALA A 217 -7.93 16.18 8.11
C ALA A 217 -8.09 14.65 8.13
N LEU A 218 -8.28 14.04 9.31
CA LEU A 218 -8.53 12.60 9.44
C LEU A 218 -9.87 12.19 8.80
N GLN A 219 -10.92 12.99 8.99
CA GLN A 219 -12.21 12.77 8.34
C GLN A 219 -12.10 12.90 6.82
N ALA A 220 -11.36 13.88 6.31
CA ALA A 220 -11.10 14.03 4.88
C ALA A 220 -10.34 12.82 4.31
N PHE A 221 -9.34 12.30 5.04
CA PHE A 221 -8.63 11.08 4.69
C PHE A 221 -9.57 9.87 4.59
N LEU A 222 -10.41 9.64 5.60
CA LEU A 222 -11.38 8.54 5.59
C LEU A 222 -12.41 8.69 4.48
N HIS A 223 -12.96 9.91 4.29
CA HIS A 223 -13.94 10.20 3.25
C HIS A 223 -13.39 9.88 1.86
N ARG A 224 -12.15 10.28 1.57
CA ARG A 224 -11.47 9.99 0.31
C ARG A 224 -11.36 8.49 0.01
N HIS A 225 -11.32 7.65 1.03
CA HIS A 225 -11.17 6.20 0.89
C HIS A 225 -12.47 5.43 1.10
N ARG A 226 -13.63 6.11 1.23
CA ARG A 226 -14.94 5.44 1.33
C ARG A 226 -15.26 4.59 0.10
N GLU A 227 -14.96 5.11 -1.08
CA GLU A 227 -15.16 4.43 -2.37
C GLU A 227 -13.91 3.67 -2.84
N ALA A 228 -12.90 3.51 -1.98
CA ALA A 228 -11.70 2.75 -2.34
C ALA A 228 -12.09 1.31 -2.72
N SER A 229 -11.43 0.75 -3.73
CA SER A 229 -11.57 -0.67 -4.08
C SER A 229 -11.25 -1.57 -2.89
N ALA A 230 -11.78 -2.79 -2.87
CA ALA A 230 -11.47 -3.74 -1.80
C ALA A 230 -9.95 -3.98 -1.68
N ALA A 231 -9.23 -4.10 -2.79
CA ALA A 231 -7.77 -4.19 -2.78
C ALA A 231 -7.09 -2.97 -2.13
N GLN A 232 -7.56 -1.75 -2.40
CA GLN A 232 -7.02 -0.55 -1.75
C GLN A 232 -7.31 -0.53 -0.24
N ARG A 233 -8.50 -1.01 0.20
CA ARG A 233 -8.82 -1.08 1.63
C ARG A 233 -7.90 -2.04 2.37
N TRP A 234 -7.61 -3.21 1.80
CA TRP A 234 -6.63 -4.14 2.38
C TRP A 234 -5.20 -3.55 2.39
N THR A 235 -4.85 -2.77 1.36
CA THR A 235 -3.56 -2.07 1.26
C THR A 235 -3.46 -0.82 2.15
N LEU A 236 -4.54 -0.39 2.79
CA LEU A 236 -4.52 0.75 3.72
C LEU A 236 -5.15 0.42 5.08
N ALA A 237 -5.37 -0.87 5.37
CA ALA A 237 -6.16 -1.31 6.52
C ALA A 237 -5.62 -0.72 7.84
N ALA A 238 -4.32 -0.86 8.09
CA ALA A 238 -3.70 -0.37 9.32
C ALA A 238 -3.83 1.15 9.49
N GLU A 239 -3.67 1.92 8.41
CA GLU A 239 -3.76 3.38 8.46
C GLU A 239 -5.22 3.88 8.53
N LEU A 240 -6.16 3.17 7.91
CA LEU A 240 -7.59 3.42 8.09
C LEU A 240 -8.01 3.15 9.54
N ASP A 241 -7.54 2.06 10.13
CA ASP A 241 -7.81 1.72 11.52
C ASP A 241 -7.18 2.75 12.46
N ARG A 242 -5.91 3.12 12.23
CA ARG A 242 -5.24 4.16 13.02
C ARG A 242 -5.95 5.50 12.94
N ALA A 243 -6.45 5.89 11.77
CA ALA A 243 -7.22 7.12 11.61
C ALA A 243 -8.52 7.08 12.43
N ARG A 244 -9.22 5.93 12.46
CA ARG A 244 -10.43 5.73 13.27
C ARG A 244 -10.12 5.76 14.77
N GLU A 245 -9.04 5.14 15.21
CA GLU A 245 -8.59 5.17 16.60
C GLU A 245 -8.32 6.59 17.07
N LEU A 246 -7.58 7.37 16.28
CA LEU A 246 -7.30 8.78 16.59
C LEU A 246 -8.59 9.61 16.63
N LEU A 247 -9.55 9.37 15.73
CA LEU A 247 -10.86 10.02 15.80
C LEU A 247 -11.70 9.59 17.00
N ALA A 248 -11.62 8.32 17.42
CA ALA A 248 -12.32 7.86 18.63
C ALA A 248 -11.73 8.49 19.90
N GLN A 249 -10.41 8.68 19.93
CA GLN A 249 -9.70 9.24 21.08
C GLN A 249 -9.80 10.77 21.14
N TYR A 250 -9.73 11.45 19.99
CA TYR A 250 -9.62 12.90 19.91
C TYR A 250 -10.80 13.57 19.21
N GLY A 251 -11.73 12.85 18.59
CA GLY A 251 -12.98 13.40 18.03
C GLY A 251 -14.02 13.67 19.12
N SER A 252 -15.09 14.41 18.81
CA SER A 252 -16.22 14.55 19.74
C SER A 252 -17.15 13.34 19.59
N PRO A 253 -17.97 12.99 20.60
CA PRO A 253 -18.92 11.87 20.51
C PRO A 253 -19.94 11.96 19.35
N GLY A 254 -20.02 13.09 18.63
CA GLY A 254 -20.85 13.29 17.44
C GLY A 254 -20.09 13.30 16.10
N ASP A 255 -18.77 13.17 16.10
CA ASP A 255 -17.91 13.26 14.90
C ASP A 255 -17.58 11.88 14.29
N VAL A 256 -17.88 10.79 15.00
CA VAL A 256 -17.80 9.43 14.45
C VAL A 256 -19.09 9.17 13.70
N GLY A 257 -19.07 9.41 12.39
CA GLY A 257 -20.15 9.01 11.50
C GLY A 257 -20.47 7.54 11.74
N THR A 258 -21.63 7.29 12.34
CA THR A 258 -22.22 5.97 12.50
C THR A 258 -22.52 5.42 11.11
N ASP A 259 -21.56 4.72 10.51
CA ASP A 259 -21.86 3.68 9.51
C ASP A 259 -22.34 2.44 10.28
N ALA A 260 -23.57 2.54 10.81
CA ALA A 260 -24.38 1.37 11.07
C ALA A 260 -24.93 0.90 9.72
N GLY A 261 -24.12 0.12 9.00
CA GLY A 261 -24.55 -0.61 7.82
C GLY A 261 -25.25 -1.90 8.22
N ALA A 262 -26.58 -1.90 8.07
CA ALA A 262 -27.37 -3.09 7.78
C ALA A 262 -27.23 -3.45 6.29
#